data_AF-A2EHI8-F1
#
_entry.id   AF-A2EHI8-F1
#
_cell.length_a   1.000
_cell.length_b   1.000
_cell.length_c   1.000
_cell.angle_alpha   90.00
_cell.angle_beta   90.00
_cell.angle_gamma   90.00
#
_symmetry.space_group_name_H-M   'P 1'
#
loop_
_entity.id
_entity.type
_entity.pdbx_description
1 polymer ?
#
loop_
_entity_poly.entity_id
_entity_poly.type
_entity_poly.pdbx_seq_one_letter_code
_entity_poly.pdbx_strand_id
1 'polypeptide(L)'
;MDIGFGDPSLSSTQLRQKAYSVIKNSDRPLASSEIEKWIRNNDYDLWCKVSNKCKDYVRVILSQTRGRIIAKFKALKPVPGIDKRSTFYGLYGRSYPADAWATLSDGSKHKPRHHDDEDFEEKYQNAKEEVSQYSDDSQDSSAQISELPKKISPTPVKPKERILLPPLPPFNANLANPSILPSVLLPNLFLQPSNINQVGVLLN
;
A
#
# COMPACT_ATOMS: atom_id res chain seq x y z
N MET A 1 20.37 0.57 12.62
CA MET A 1 20.13 -0.62 11.78
C MET A 1 19.65 -0.14 10.43
N ASP A 2 20.46 -0.27 9.39
CA ASP A 2 20.06 0.06 8.02
C ASP A 2 18.93 -0.86 7.57
N ILE A 3 17.80 -0.27 7.17
CA ILE A 3 16.58 -1.03 6.82
C ILE A 3 16.72 -1.71 5.43
N GLY A 4 17.94 -1.87 4.90
CA GLY A 4 18.20 -2.68 3.70
C GLY A 4 17.44 -2.22 2.45
N PHE A 5 17.08 -0.94 2.34
CA PHE A 5 16.28 -0.44 1.21
C PHE A 5 17.08 -0.32 -0.10
N GLY A 6 18.41 -0.38 -0.04
CA GLY A 6 19.32 -0.22 -1.18
C GLY A 6 20.02 1.14 -1.19
N ASP A 7 20.49 1.54 -2.37
CA ASP A 7 21.23 2.79 -2.59
C ASP A 7 20.34 4.04 -2.32
N PRO A 8 20.71 4.91 -1.35
CA PRO A 8 19.93 6.09 -0.98
C PRO A 8 19.93 7.21 -2.04
N SER A 9 20.75 7.13 -3.09
CA SER A 9 20.73 8.08 -4.20
C SER A 9 19.50 7.90 -5.10
N LEU A 10 18.92 6.70 -5.13
CA LEU A 10 17.80 6.35 -5.99
C LEU A 10 16.48 6.88 -5.42
N SER A 11 15.69 7.54 -6.26
CA SER A 11 14.36 8.04 -5.88
C SER A 11 13.42 6.93 -5.41
N SER A 12 13.58 5.69 -5.91
CA SER A 12 12.81 4.53 -5.45
C SER A 12 13.17 4.11 -4.03
N THR A 13 14.45 4.15 -3.66
CA THR A 13 14.93 3.85 -2.31
C THR A 13 14.45 4.93 -1.34
N GLN A 14 14.63 6.20 -1.68
CA GLN A 14 14.17 7.34 -0.89
C GLN A 14 12.66 7.27 -0.66
N LEU A 15 11.89 6.96 -1.70
CA LEU A 15 10.45 6.74 -1.60
C LEU A 15 10.08 5.63 -0.60
N ARG A 16 10.77 4.48 -0.62
CA ARG A 16 10.53 3.39 0.34
C ARG A 16 10.85 3.81 1.77
N GLN A 17 11.96 4.51 1.99
CA GLN A 17 12.37 5.00 3.30
C GLN A 17 11.35 6.00 3.88
N LYS A 18 10.90 6.96 3.05
CA LYS A 18 9.86 7.93 3.45
C LYS A 18 8.53 7.23 3.71
N ALA A 19 8.09 6.35 2.81
CA ALA A 19 6.86 5.59 3.00
C ALA A 19 6.89 4.76 4.29
N TYR A 20 7.99 4.06 4.57
CA TYR A 20 8.19 3.33 5.82
C TYR A 20 8.06 4.24 7.03
N SER A 21 8.72 5.40 7.01
CA SER A 21 8.68 6.37 8.11
C SER A 21 7.26 6.88 8.37
N VAL A 22 6.52 7.18 7.31
CA VAL A 22 5.13 7.65 7.39
C VAL A 22 4.21 6.56 7.92
N ILE A 23 4.33 5.33 7.42
CA ILE A 23 3.52 4.19 7.88
C ILE A 23 3.87 3.80 9.33
N LYS A 24 5.14 3.97 9.73
CA LYS A 24 5.58 3.73 11.10
C LYS A 24 4.92 4.71 12.07
N ASN A 25 4.77 5.96 11.66
CA ASN A 25 4.15 7.02 12.44
C ASN A 25 2.61 7.04 12.32
N SER A 26 2.02 6.17 11.50
CA SER A 26 0.57 6.00 11.42
C SER A 26 0.10 4.80 12.23
N ASP A 27 -1.12 4.87 12.75
CA ASP A 27 -1.74 3.76 13.49
C ASP A 27 -2.42 2.73 12.58
N ARG A 28 -2.48 3.01 11.28
CA ARG A 28 -3.11 2.16 10.27
C ARG A 28 -2.28 2.06 8.99
N PRO A 29 -2.54 1.04 8.15
CA PRO A 29 -2.07 1.01 6.77
C PRO A 29 -2.58 2.24 5.99
N LEU A 30 -1.76 2.71 5.06
CA LEU A 30 -2.03 3.91 4.26
C LEU A 30 -2.19 3.56 2.79
N ALA A 31 -3.10 4.24 2.11
CA ALA A 31 -3.23 4.11 0.66
C ALA A 31 -2.06 4.81 -0.05
N SER A 32 -1.78 4.40 -1.29
CA SER A 32 -0.71 5.03 -2.08
C SER A 32 -0.92 6.54 -2.28
N SER A 33 -2.17 6.98 -2.42
CA SER A 33 -2.53 8.39 -2.56
C SER A 33 -2.22 9.22 -1.31
N GLU A 34 -2.35 8.62 -0.12
CA GLU A 34 -2.04 9.28 1.14
C GLU A 34 -0.54 9.47 1.30
N ILE A 35 0.23 8.43 0.97
CA ILE A 35 1.71 8.47 0.99
C ILE A 35 2.21 9.51 -0.04
N GLU A 36 1.62 9.51 -1.24
CA GLU A 36 1.93 10.48 -2.28
C GLU A 36 1.68 11.93 -1.82
N LYS A 37 0.51 12.19 -1.23
CA LYS A 37 0.15 13.50 -0.69
C LYS A 37 1.13 13.92 0.40
N TRP A 38 1.53 12.99 1.27
CA TRP A 38 2.51 13.29 2.31
C TRP A 38 3.86 13.68 1.72
N ILE A 39 4.37 12.94 0.72
CA ILE A 39 5.65 13.25 0.07
C ILE A 39 5.59 14.61 -0.61
N ARG A 40 4.51 14.89 -1.35
CA ARG A 40 4.29 16.20 -1.98
C ARG A 40 4.38 17.37 -0.99
N ASN A 41 3.89 17.18 0.23
CA ASN A 41 3.84 18.22 1.25
C ASN A 41 5.12 18.36 2.09
N ASN A 42 5.95 17.30 2.17
CA ASN A 42 7.11 17.27 3.08
C ASN A 42 8.46 17.20 2.35
N ASP A 43 8.49 16.73 1.11
CA ASP A 43 9.70 16.53 0.31
C ASP A 43 9.40 16.79 -1.17
N TYR A 44 9.32 18.07 -1.51
CA TYR A 44 8.94 18.52 -2.85
C TYR A 44 9.94 18.08 -3.92
N ASP A 45 11.23 18.01 -3.58
CA ASP A 45 12.28 17.58 -4.51
C ASP A 45 12.13 16.09 -4.87
N LEU A 46 11.89 15.24 -3.87
CA LEU A 46 11.57 13.84 -4.10
C LEU A 46 10.26 13.70 -4.88
N TRP A 47 9.24 14.50 -4.55
CA TRP A 47 7.97 14.52 -5.25
C TRP A 47 8.15 14.80 -6.75
N CYS A 48 8.90 15.85 -7.11
CA CYS A 48 9.20 16.18 -8.51
C CYS A 48 9.88 15.01 -9.24
N LYS A 49 10.84 14.35 -8.59
CA LYS A 49 11.51 13.16 -9.16
C LYS A 49 10.54 12.00 -9.37
N VAL A 50 9.63 11.77 -8.43
CA VAL A 50 8.64 10.69 -8.45
C VAL A 50 7.54 10.96 -9.48
N SER A 51 6.95 12.16 -9.49
CA SER A 51 5.85 12.55 -10.38
C SER A 51 6.25 12.52 -11.85
N ASN A 52 7.51 12.82 -12.14
CA ASN A 52 8.05 12.81 -13.50
C ASN A 52 8.28 11.39 -14.06
N LYS A 53 8.21 10.33 -13.24
CA LYS A 53 8.37 8.95 -13.73
C LYS A 53 7.08 8.41 -14.33
N CYS A 54 6.03 8.29 -13.52
CA CYS A 54 4.69 7.95 -13.96
C CYS A 54 3.67 8.23 -12.87
N LYS A 55 2.40 8.38 -13.25
CA LYS A 55 1.29 8.66 -12.31
C LYS A 55 1.18 7.61 -11.19
N ASP A 56 1.46 6.35 -11.51
CA ASP A 56 1.35 5.23 -10.57
C ASP A 56 2.67 4.87 -9.89
N TYR A 57 3.72 5.69 -10.00
CA TYR A 57 5.06 5.31 -9.56
C TYR A 57 5.11 4.89 -8.09
N VAL A 58 4.43 5.62 -7.21
CA VAL A 58 4.34 5.28 -5.78
C VAL A 58 3.75 3.88 -5.58
N ARG A 59 2.62 3.60 -6.23
CA ARG A 59 1.96 2.28 -6.18
C ARG A 59 2.88 1.17 -6.69
N VAL A 60 3.59 1.41 -7.79
CA VAL A 60 4.52 0.45 -8.40
C VAL A 60 5.67 0.14 -7.45
N ILE A 61 6.35 1.15 -6.92
CA ILE A 61 7.52 0.95 -6.04
C ILE A 61 7.11 0.24 -4.75
N LEU A 62 6.00 0.62 -4.12
CA LEU A 62 5.52 -0.05 -2.91
C LEU A 62 5.12 -1.50 -3.19
N SER A 63 4.49 -1.77 -4.34
CA SER A 63 4.12 -3.14 -4.74
C SER A 63 5.31 -4.03 -5.06
N GLN A 64 6.42 -3.45 -5.53
CA GLN A 64 7.67 -4.13 -5.85
C GLN A 64 8.67 -4.14 -4.68
N THR A 65 8.33 -3.54 -3.54
CA THR A 65 9.24 -3.49 -2.40
C THR A 65 9.45 -4.91 -1.90
N ARG A 66 10.68 -5.40 -2.12
CA ARG A 66 11.11 -6.71 -1.64
C ARG A 66 11.45 -6.61 -0.17
N GLY A 67 11.38 -7.75 0.50
CA GLY A 67 11.65 -7.85 1.93
C GLY A 67 10.38 -7.70 2.77
N ARG A 68 10.42 -8.31 3.95
CA ARG A 68 9.37 -8.30 4.97
C ARG A 68 9.35 -6.96 5.71
N ILE A 69 9.22 -5.86 4.97
CA ILE A 69 9.28 -4.49 5.51
C ILE A 69 7.92 -3.79 5.35
N ILE A 70 7.39 -3.75 4.13
CA ILE A 70 6.08 -3.18 3.81
C ILE A 70 5.21 -4.30 3.24
N ALA A 71 4.02 -4.48 3.80
CA ALA A 71 3.04 -5.47 3.36
C ALA A 71 1.79 -4.80 2.80
N LYS A 72 1.08 -5.51 1.92
CA LYS A 72 -0.19 -5.05 1.35
C LYS A 72 -1.35 -5.43 2.26
N PHE A 73 -2.31 -4.53 2.41
CA PHE A 73 -3.52 -4.69 3.20
C PHE A 73 -4.75 -4.29 2.39
N LYS A 74 -5.88 -4.91 2.73
CA LYS A 74 -7.21 -4.57 2.26
C LYS A 74 -8.00 -4.05 3.44
N ALA A 75 -8.69 -2.93 3.25
CA ALA A 75 -9.66 -2.45 4.21
C ALA A 75 -10.91 -3.32 4.16
N LEU A 76 -11.35 -3.83 5.31
CA LEU A 76 -12.61 -4.57 5.45
C LEU A 76 -13.81 -3.61 5.56
N LYS A 77 -13.57 -2.42 6.11
CA LYS A 77 -14.53 -1.32 6.23
C LYS A 77 -14.14 -0.19 5.25
N PRO A 78 -15.09 0.51 4.63
CA PRO A 78 -14.78 1.65 3.76
C PRO A 78 -14.00 2.74 4.53
N VAL A 79 -12.93 3.25 3.93
CA VAL A 79 -12.17 4.38 4.48
C VAL A 79 -12.67 5.68 3.82
N PRO A 80 -13.08 6.70 4.59
CA PRO A 80 -13.59 7.95 4.04
C PRO A 80 -12.61 8.60 3.05
N GLY A 81 -13.11 9.02 1.89
CA GLY A 81 -12.32 9.71 0.88
C GLY A 81 -11.33 8.83 0.09
N ILE A 82 -11.37 7.51 0.27
CA ILE A 82 -10.50 6.56 -0.45
C ILE A 82 -11.36 5.55 -1.21
N ASP A 83 -10.98 5.24 -2.45
CA ASP A 83 -11.66 4.23 -3.28
C ASP A 83 -11.59 2.85 -2.58
N LYS A 84 -12.72 2.12 -2.54
CA LYS A 84 -12.83 0.76 -2.00
C LYS A 84 -11.87 -0.24 -2.66
N ARG A 85 -11.42 0.04 -3.90
CA ARG A 85 -10.46 -0.77 -4.66
C ARG A 85 -9.00 -0.45 -4.33
N SER A 86 -8.76 0.56 -3.48
CA SER A 86 -7.41 0.97 -3.12
C SER A 86 -6.68 -0.14 -2.37
N THR A 87 -5.41 -0.33 -2.71
CA THR A 87 -4.49 -1.15 -1.92
C THR A 87 -3.85 -0.28 -0.85
N PHE A 88 -3.82 -0.80 0.37
CA PHE A 88 -3.17 -0.14 1.50
C PHE A 88 -1.83 -0.80 1.79
N TYR A 89 -0.90 -0.03 2.33
CA TYR A 89 0.44 -0.46 2.66
C TYR A 89 0.69 -0.23 4.14
N GLY A 90 1.10 -1.29 4.84
CA GLY A 90 1.37 -1.31 6.27
C GLY A 90 2.75 -1.89 6.55
N LEU A 91 3.23 -1.77 7.79
CA LEU A 91 4.47 -2.42 8.20
C LEU A 91 4.25 -3.94 8.26
N TYR A 92 5.19 -4.68 7.69
CA TYR A 92 5.18 -6.13 7.82
C TYR A 92 5.39 -6.55 9.29
N GLY A 93 4.63 -7.53 9.76
CA GLY A 93 4.72 -8.03 11.13
C GLY A 93 4.07 -7.15 12.19
N ARG A 94 3.61 -5.93 11.84
CA ARG A 94 2.80 -5.12 12.75
C ARG A 94 1.37 -5.65 12.78
N SER A 95 0.84 -5.85 13.99
CA SER A 95 -0.55 -6.23 14.19
C SER A 95 -1.44 -5.00 14.00
N TYR A 96 -2.34 -5.08 13.02
CA TYR A 96 -3.39 -4.09 12.80
C TYR A 96 -4.74 -4.73 13.18
N PRO A 97 -5.77 -3.94 13.56
CA PRO A 97 -7.07 -4.47 13.94
C PRO A 97 -7.67 -5.37 12.84
N ALA A 98 -7.86 -6.65 13.15
CA ALA A 98 -8.29 -7.67 12.20
C ALA A 98 -9.75 -7.48 11.72
N ASP A 99 -10.53 -6.68 12.45
CA ASP A 99 -11.89 -6.29 12.08
C ASP A 99 -11.93 -5.16 11.02
N ALA A 100 -10.81 -4.45 10.85
CA ALA A 100 -10.68 -3.33 9.93
C ALA A 100 -9.74 -3.65 8.76
N TRP A 101 -8.74 -4.51 8.96
CA TRP A 101 -7.66 -4.75 8.00
C TRP A 101 -7.39 -6.24 7.79
N ALA A 102 -7.30 -6.64 6.53
CA ALA A 102 -6.85 -7.96 6.14
C ALA A 102 -5.53 -7.87 5.35
N THR A 103 -4.51 -8.60 5.78
CA THR A 103 -3.23 -8.69 5.06
C THR A 103 -3.44 -9.45 3.76
N LEU A 104 -3.03 -8.87 2.63
CA LEU A 104 -2.92 -9.63 1.38
C LEU A 104 -1.59 -10.38 1.47
N SER A 105 -1.64 -11.67 1.80
CA SER A 105 -0.44 -12.49 1.83
C SER A 105 0.19 -12.51 0.43
N ASP A 106 1.37 -11.93 0.27
CA ASP A 106 2.21 -12.17 -0.91
C ASP A 106 2.73 -13.61 -0.83
N GLY A 107 1.94 -14.56 -1.34
CA GLY A 107 2.32 -15.91 -1.83
C GLY A 107 3.06 -16.90 -0.92
N SER A 108 3.64 -16.48 0.21
CA SER A 108 4.32 -17.36 1.16
C SER A 108 3.37 -17.66 2.31
N LYS A 109 2.70 -18.80 2.20
CA LYS A 109 1.92 -19.42 3.27
C LYS A 109 2.80 -19.56 4.51
N HIS A 110 2.82 -18.55 5.38
CA HIS A 110 3.18 -18.76 6.77
C HIS A 110 1.92 -19.31 7.43
N LYS A 111 1.84 -20.64 7.46
CA LYS A 111 0.99 -21.36 8.42
C LYS A 111 1.28 -20.73 9.78
N PRO A 112 0.29 -20.21 10.54
CA PRO A 112 0.54 -19.94 11.94
C PRO A 112 0.97 -21.27 12.57
N ARG A 113 2.16 -21.32 13.16
CA ARG A 113 2.52 -22.40 14.07
C ARG A 113 1.62 -22.21 15.28
N HIS A 114 0.48 -22.88 15.26
CA HIS A 114 -0.25 -23.17 16.47
C HIS A 114 0.56 -24.23 17.22
N HIS A 115 0.89 -23.90 18.46
CA HIS A 115 1.47 -24.74 19.47
C HIS A 115 0.37 -25.70 19.93
N ASP A 116 0.61 -27.01 19.85
CA ASP A 116 -0.11 -28.01 20.64
C ASP A 116 0.91 -29.08 21.03
N ASP A 117 1.18 -29.14 22.33
CA ASP A 117 1.83 -30.26 23.01
C ASP A 117 0.89 -31.46 22.93
N GLU A 118 1.21 -32.49 22.14
CA GLU A 118 0.76 -33.86 22.45
C GLU A 118 1.85 -34.87 22.10
N ASP A 119 2.40 -35.40 23.19
CA ASP A 119 3.03 -36.68 23.40
C ASP A 119 2.39 -37.80 22.56
N PHE A 120 3.13 -38.42 21.63
CA PHE A 120 2.84 -39.80 21.26
C PHE A 120 4.09 -40.57 20.85
N GLU A 121 4.19 -41.69 21.53
CA GLU A 121 5.32 -42.59 21.67
C GLU A 121 5.57 -43.46 20.42
N GLU A 122 6.83 -43.83 20.33
CA GLU A 122 7.50 -44.71 19.37
C GLU A 122 6.84 -46.10 19.22
N LYS A 123 6.53 -46.55 18.00
CA LYS A 123 6.56 -48.00 17.69
C LYS A 123 6.69 -48.37 16.19
N TYR A 124 7.93 -48.75 15.85
CA TYR A 124 8.41 -49.84 15.00
C TYR A 124 7.47 -50.66 14.08
N GLN A 125 8.05 -50.94 12.90
CA GLN A 125 8.01 -52.19 12.09
C GLN A 125 6.76 -52.50 11.26
N ASN A 126 6.80 -53.23 10.14
CA ASN A 126 7.78 -53.71 9.14
C ASN A 126 6.99 -54.78 8.36
N ALA A 127 7.01 -54.76 7.03
CA ALA A 127 6.86 -55.92 6.13
C ALA A 127 6.63 -55.38 4.70
N LYS A 128 7.59 -55.54 3.78
CA LYS A 128 7.72 -56.65 2.80
C LYS A 128 6.64 -56.59 1.71
N GLU A 129 6.89 -56.76 0.42
CA GLU A 129 7.98 -57.35 -0.36
C GLU A 129 7.78 -56.82 -1.80
N GLU A 130 8.84 -56.34 -2.46
CA GLU A 130 9.47 -56.97 -3.64
C GLU A 130 8.54 -57.27 -4.83
N VAL A 131 8.85 -56.71 -6.00
CA VAL A 131 9.29 -57.51 -7.17
C VAL A 131 10.13 -56.63 -8.11
N SER A 132 11.29 -57.18 -8.41
CA SER A 132 12.33 -56.86 -9.37
C SER A 132 11.88 -56.80 -10.84
N GLN A 133 12.58 -56.04 -11.69
CA GLN A 133 13.51 -56.56 -12.72
C GLN A 133 14.02 -55.44 -13.67
N TYR A 134 15.35 -55.38 -13.83
CA TYR A 134 16.19 -55.23 -15.06
C TYR A 134 15.55 -54.60 -16.33
N SER A 135 16.22 -53.86 -17.22
CA SER A 135 17.62 -53.55 -17.56
C SER A 135 17.54 -52.34 -18.52
N ASP A 136 18.46 -51.36 -18.44
CA ASP A 136 19.53 -51.14 -19.42
C ASP A 136 19.09 -51.13 -20.90
N ASP A 137 19.03 -49.95 -21.52
CA ASP A 137 19.69 -49.72 -22.81
C ASP A 137 19.79 -48.22 -23.16
N SER A 138 20.96 -47.87 -23.68
CA SER A 138 21.32 -46.56 -24.23
C SER A 138 20.67 -46.32 -25.58
N GLN A 139 20.28 -45.07 -25.89
CA GLN A 139 20.66 -44.31 -27.10
C GLN A 139 19.75 -43.10 -27.37
N ASP A 140 20.38 -41.92 -27.37
CA ASP A 140 20.40 -40.91 -28.44
C ASP A 140 19.18 -40.75 -29.37
N SER A 141 18.54 -39.56 -29.36
CA SER A 141 18.28 -38.72 -30.55
C SER A 141 17.08 -37.77 -30.40
N SER A 142 17.37 -36.49 -30.66
CA SER A 142 16.59 -35.54 -31.49
C SER A 142 15.17 -35.12 -31.10
N ALA A 143 15.11 -33.87 -30.62
CA ALA A 143 14.18 -32.79 -31.02
C ALA A 143 12.74 -33.15 -31.45
N GLN A 144 11.77 -32.75 -30.61
CA GLN A 144 10.42 -32.46 -31.08
C GLN A 144 9.89 -31.18 -30.40
N ILE A 145 10.00 -30.08 -31.13
CA ILE A 145 9.42 -28.78 -30.81
C ILE A 145 7.90 -28.92 -30.93
N SER A 146 7.19 -28.91 -29.80
CA SER A 146 5.73 -28.83 -29.80
C SER A 146 5.32 -27.39 -30.12
N GLU A 147 4.72 -27.22 -31.29
CA GLU A 147 4.21 -25.94 -31.80
C GLU A 147 3.15 -25.33 -30.86
N LEU A 148 3.36 -24.07 -30.51
CA LEU A 148 2.40 -23.24 -29.78
C LEU A 148 1.22 -22.86 -30.72
N PRO A 149 -0.05 -22.98 -30.28
CA PRO A 149 -1.20 -22.60 -31.08
C PRO A 149 -1.21 -21.10 -31.41
N LYS A 150 -1.40 -20.82 -32.71
CA LYS A 150 -1.37 -19.51 -33.36
C LYS A 150 -2.43 -18.57 -32.77
N LYS A 151 -1.99 -17.36 -32.42
CA LYS A 151 -2.79 -16.21 -31.99
C LYS A 151 -3.85 -15.88 -33.04
N ILE A 152 -5.11 -15.87 -32.63
CA ILE A 152 -6.21 -15.30 -33.40
C ILE A 152 -6.09 -13.78 -33.31
N SER A 153 -5.89 -13.14 -34.46
CA SER A 153 -5.78 -11.70 -34.62
C SER A 153 -7.13 -11.03 -34.29
N PRO A 154 -7.18 -9.98 -33.46
CA PRO A 154 -8.40 -9.22 -33.23
C PRO A 154 -8.79 -8.44 -34.48
N THR A 155 -10.07 -8.54 -34.86
CA THR A 155 -10.66 -7.87 -36.01
C THR A 155 -10.66 -6.34 -35.86
N PRO A 156 -10.50 -5.59 -36.96
CA PRO A 156 -10.48 -4.13 -36.94
C PRO A 156 -11.86 -3.57 -36.57
N VAL A 157 -11.90 -2.78 -35.49
CA VAL A 157 -13.09 -2.08 -35.00
C VAL A 157 -13.44 -0.97 -35.99
N LYS A 158 -14.69 -0.97 -36.49
CA LYS A 158 -15.21 0.07 -37.39
C LYS A 158 -15.16 1.45 -36.72
N PRO A 159 -14.71 2.50 -37.42
CA PRO A 159 -14.71 3.85 -36.88
C PRO A 159 -16.15 4.32 -36.64
N LYS A 160 -16.49 4.54 -35.38
CA LYS A 160 -17.75 5.16 -34.97
C LYS A 160 -17.61 6.68 -35.20
N GLU A 161 -18.44 7.23 -36.07
CA GLU A 161 -18.46 8.66 -36.36
C GLU A 161 -18.66 9.45 -35.06
N ARG A 162 -17.73 10.38 -34.80
CA ARG A 162 -17.81 11.29 -33.66
C ARG A 162 -18.84 12.35 -34.00
N ILE A 163 -20.03 12.22 -33.42
CA ILE A 163 -21.03 13.29 -33.42
C ILE A 163 -20.40 14.47 -32.66
N LEU A 164 -20.15 15.57 -33.37
CA LEU A 164 -19.68 16.82 -32.80
C LEU A 164 -20.78 17.37 -31.89
N LEU A 165 -20.52 17.38 -30.58
CA LEU A 165 -21.39 18.07 -29.64
C LEU A 165 -21.34 19.59 -29.94
N PRO A 166 -22.48 20.29 -29.84
CA PRO A 166 -22.50 21.73 -30.00
C PRO A 166 -21.60 22.40 -28.94
N PRO A 167 -20.98 23.55 -29.27
CA PRO A 167 -20.09 24.26 -28.35
C PRO A 167 -20.83 24.65 -27.07
N LEU A 168 -20.15 24.46 -25.93
CA LEU A 168 -20.66 24.91 -24.64
C LEU A 168 -20.83 26.44 -24.65
N PRO A 169 -21.93 26.97 -24.05
CA PRO A 169 -22.11 28.41 -23.95
C PRO A 169 -20.98 29.04 -23.13
N PRO A 170 -20.62 30.31 -23.42
CA PRO A 170 -19.58 31.00 -22.66
C PRO A 170 -19.99 31.12 -21.19
N PHE A 171 -19.08 30.72 -20.29
CA PHE A 171 -19.23 30.99 -18.87
C PHE A 171 -19.16 32.51 -18.68
N ASN A 172 -20.28 33.11 -18.31
CA ASN A 172 -20.32 34.49 -17.83
C ASN A 172 -19.53 34.59 -16.53
N ALA A 173 -18.25 34.98 -16.65
CA ALA A 173 -17.45 35.46 -15.53
C ALA A 173 -17.90 36.88 -15.21
N ASN A 174 -19.03 37.01 -14.51
CA ASN A 174 -19.49 38.29 -14.01
C ASN A 174 -20.13 38.10 -12.64
N LEU A 175 -19.30 38.17 -11.60
CA LEU A 175 -19.68 38.60 -10.26
C LEU A 175 -18.41 38.89 -9.46
N ALA A 176 -17.79 40.01 -9.83
CA ALA A 176 -17.10 40.82 -8.86
C ALA A 176 -18.15 41.40 -7.90
N ASN A 177 -18.13 40.97 -6.63
CA ASN A 177 -18.44 41.85 -5.51
C ASN A 177 -17.96 41.22 -4.19
N PRO A 178 -17.07 41.90 -3.43
CA PRO A 178 -16.78 41.56 -2.05
C PRO A 178 -17.71 42.33 -1.10
N SER A 179 -17.91 41.78 0.09
CA SER A 179 -18.61 42.37 1.26
C SER A 179 -20.07 41.97 1.43
N ILE A 180 -20.35 41.21 2.49
CA ILE A 180 -21.00 41.69 3.74
C ILE A 180 -21.12 40.44 4.63
N LEU A 181 -20.34 40.41 5.72
CA LEU A 181 -20.55 39.46 6.82
C LEU A 181 -21.66 40.03 7.73
N PRO A 182 -22.66 39.24 8.15
CA PRO A 182 -23.55 39.65 9.22
C PRO A 182 -22.93 39.28 10.57
N SER A 183 -22.60 40.32 11.34
CA SER A 183 -22.34 40.24 12.78
C SER A 183 -23.60 39.77 13.50
N VAL A 184 -23.53 38.62 14.18
CA VAL A 184 -24.55 38.22 15.16
C VAL A 184 -23.97 38.37 16.56
N LEU A 185 -24.57 39.31 17.28
CA LEU A 185 -24.41 39.62 18.69
C LEU A 185 -24.75 38.40 19.56
N LEU A 186 -23.88 38.07 20.51
CA LEU A 186 -24.30 37.46 21.78
C LEU A 186 -23.71 38.25 22.96
N PRO A 187 -24.50 38.52 24.01
CA PRO A 187 -24.09 39.36 25.13
C PRO A 187 -23.30 38.57 26.19
N ASN A 188 -22.38 39.30 26.80
CA ASN A 188 -21.67 38.98 28.04
C ASN A 188 -22.59 38.50 29.16
N LEU A 189 -22.15 37.47 29.88
CA LEU A 189 -22.36 37.36 31.32
C LEU A 189 -21.01 37.16 32.02
N PHE A 190 -20.82 38.04 32.99
CA PHE A 190 -19.64 38.37 33.77
C PHE A 190 -19.43 37.38 34.94
N LEU A 191 -18.27 37.53 35.61
CA LEU A 191 -17.86 37.03 36.96
C LEU A 191 -17.23 35.62 36.99
N GLN A 192 -16.05 35.36 37.57
CA GLN A 192 -15.11 36.15 38.39
C GLN A 192 -13.79 35.35 38.52
N PRO A 193 -12.62 35.97 38.82
CA PRO A 193 -11.32 35.29 38.87
C PRO A 193 -10.94 34.80 40.28
N SER A 194 -10.25 33.65 40.36
CA SER A 194 -9.51 33.22 41.56
C SER A 194 -8.00 33.24 41.32
N ASN A 195 -7.45 34.28 41.94
CA ASN A 195 -6.09 34.54 42.42
C ASN A 195 -5.13 33.37 42.72
N ILE A 196 -3.84 33.69 42.46
CA ILE A 196 -2.63 33.44 43.28
C ILE A 196 -2.16 32.00 43.47
N ASN A 197 -1.00 31.68 42.88
CA ASN A 197 0.22 31.38 43.65
C ASN A 197 1.47 31.45 42.76
N GLN A 198 2.18 32.58 42.85
CA GLN A 198 3.63 32.64 42.68
C GLN A 198 4.26 32.79 44.07
N VAL A 199 5.08 31.82 44.46
CA VAL A 199 6.18 31.90 45.43
C VAL A 199 7.22 30.94 44.84
N GLY A 200 8.48 31.26 44.54
CA GLY A 200 9.39 32.19 45.17
C GLY A 200 10.59 31.39 45.70
N VAL A 201 11.63 31.25 44.87
CA VAL A 201 13.06 31.53 45.18
C VAL A 201 13.72 30.89 46.43
N LEU A 202 14.81 30.14 46.15
CA LEU A 202 16.10 29.96 46.87
C LEU A 202 16.28 29.02 48.10
N LEU A 203 17.46 28.34 48.02
CA LEU A 203 18.39 27.83 49.04
C LEU A 203 18.13 26.46 49.68
N ASN A 204 18.92 25.46 49.25
CA ASN A 204 20.16 25.06 49.94
C ASN A 204 21.12 24.37 48.97
#